data_AF-A0AA37TLD8-F1
#
_entry.id   AF-A0AA37TLD8-F1
#
_cell.length_a   1.000
_cell.length_b   1.000
_cell.length_c   1.000
_cell.angle_alpha   90.00
_cell.angle_beta   90.00
_cell.angle_gamma   90.00
#
_symmetry.space_group_name_H-M   'P 1'
#
loop_
_entity.id
_entity.type
_entity.pdbx_description
1 polymer ?
#
loop_
_entity_poly.entity_id
_entity_poly.type
_entity_poly.pdbx_seq_one_letter_code
_entity_poly.pdbx_strand_id
1 'polypeptide(L)' 'MSETGKNKGGRPRVDATPITVRVPPVQLDTLDAWIADQPEPKPSRPEAIREALTEHLKAKGYPK' A
#
# COMPACT_ATOMS: atom_id res chain seq x y z
N MET A 1 -39.09 4.80 -7.47
CA MET A 1 -38.61 4.86 -6.09
C MET A 1 -37.11 4.60 -6.11
N SER A 2 -36.36 5.39 -5.38
CA SER A 2 -35.00 5.84 -5.68
C SER A 2 -33.92 4.75 -5.67
N GLU A 3 -33.16 4.66 -6.76
CA GLU A 3 -31.88 3.97 -6.82
C GLU A 3 -30.89 4.66 -5.88
N THR A 4 -30.57 4.02 -4.75
CA THR A 4 -29.54 4.53 -3.84
C THR A 4 -28.38 3.54 -3.81
N GLY A 5 -27.64 3.46 -4.91
CA GLY A 5 -26.33 2.80 -4.94
C GLY A 5 -25.34 3.61 -4.11
N LYS A 6 -25.22 3.28 -2.82
CA LYS A 6 -24.31 3.95 -1.88
C LYS A 6 -22.87 3.58 -2.23
N ASN A 7 -22.28 4.26 -3.22
CA ASN A 7 -20.85 4.19 -3.49
C ASN A 7 -20.11 4.78 -2.28
N LYS A 8 -19.63 3.93 -1.37
CA LYS A 8 -18.91 4.30 -0.14
C LYS A 8 -17.47 4.78 -0.40
N GLY A 9 -17.21 5.49 -1.50
CA GLY A 9 -15.88 6.05 -1.78
C GLY A 9 -14.77 4.99 -1.78
N GLY A 10 -15.02 3.82 -2.38
CA GLY A 10 -13.95 2.88 -2.64
C GLY A 10 -12.89 3.55 -3.51
N ARG A 11 -11.62 3.46 -3.11
CA ARG A 11 -10.46 3.93 -3.87
C ARG A 11 -10.67 3.64 -5.36
N PRO A 12 -10.37 4.59 -6.28
CA PRO A 12 -10.50 4.37 -7.72
C PRO A 12 -9.96 2.99 -8.07
N ARG A 13 -10.74 2.24 -8.84
CA ARG A 13 -10.34 0.90 -9.29
C ARG A 13 -9.16 1.06 -10.23
N VAL A 14 -7.98 1.13 -9.66
CA VAL A 14 -6.74 0.82 -10.37
C VAL A 14 -6.83 -0.65 -10.75
N ASP A 15 -6.51 -0.98 -11.99
CA ASP A 15 -6.42 -2.35 -12.50
C ASP A 15 -5.22 -3.08 -11.88
N ALA A 16 -5.22 -3.16 -10.54
CA ALA A 16 -4.17 -3.73 -9.72
C ALA A 16 -4.51 -5.19 -9.40
N THR A 17 -3.56 -6.09 -9.64
CA THR A 17 -3.66 -7.48 -9.21
C THR A 17 -3.47 -7.56 -7.69
N PRO A 18 -4.41 -8.16 -6.94
CA PRO A 18 -4.26 -8.30 -5.49
C PRO A 18 -3.13 -9.29 -5.15
N ILE A 19 -2.25 -8.88 -4.23
CA ILE A 19 -1.18 -9.71 -3.69
C ILE A 19 -1.54 -10.06 -2.24
N THR A 20 -1.91 -11.31 -1.97
CA THR A 20 -2.28 -11.79 -0.63
C THR A 20 -1.11 -12.53 0.02
N VAL A 21 -0.30 -11.80 0.80
CA VAL A 21 0.86 -12.35 1.51
C VAL A 21 0.67 -12.24 3.01
N ARG A 22 0.99 -13.32 3.73
CA ARG A 22 1.06 -13.30 5.20
C ARG A 22 2.38 -12.71 5.63
N VAL A 23 2.34 -11.56 6.29
CA VAL A 23 3.52 -10.91 6.86
C VAL A 23 3.64 -11.31 8.33
N PRO A 24 4.79 -11.89 8.76
CA PRO A 24 5.03 -12.20 10.17
C PRO A 24 4.98 -10.94 11.05
N PRO A 25 4.61 -11.04 12.34
CA PRO A 25 4.46 -9.89 13.23
C PRO A 25 5.69 -8.98 13.28
N VAL A 26 6.89 -9.56 13.39
CA VAL A 26 8.15 -8.82 13.45
C VAL A 26 8.37 -7.92 12.23
N GLN A 27 8.02 -8.41 11.03
CA GLN A 27 8.15 -7.63 9.80
C GLN A 27 7.07 -6.55 9.72
N LEU A 28 5.87 -6.84 10.23
CA LEU A 28 4.78 -5.87 10.29
C LEU A 28 5.11 -4.72 11.26
N ASP A 29 5.67 -5.02 12.42
CA ASP A 29 6.10 -4.02 13.40
C ASP A 29 7.20 -3.12 12.82
N THR A 30 8.13 -3.71 12.05
CA THR A 30 9.18 -2.96 11.35
C THR A 30 8.60 -2.03 10.29
N LEU A 31 7.59 -2.49 9.54
CA LEU A 31 6.88 -1.68 8.55
C LEU A 31 6.12 -0.52 9.22
N ASP A 32 5.43 -0.79 10.32
CA ASP A 32 4.67 0.22 11.05
C ASP A 32 5.59 1.29 11.68
N ALA A 33 6.76 0.89 12.19
CA ALA A 33 7.78 1.82 12.67
C ALA A 33 8.27 2.74 11.54
N TRP A 34 8.58 2.17 10.37
CA TRP A 34 8.99 2.97 9.21
C TRP A 34 7.89 3.93 8.74
N ILE A 35 6.61 3.52 8.74
CA ILE A 35 5.47 4.41 8.43
C ILE A 35 5.38 5.56 9.45
N ALA A 36 5.71 5.30 10.72
CA ALA A 36 5.62 6.31 11.77
C ALA A 36 6.64 7.45 11.59
N ASP A 37 7.78 7.17 10.96
CA ASP A 37 8.87 8.11 10.68
C ASP A 37 8.62 8.99 9.43
N GLN A 38 7.60 8.67 8.62
CA GLN A 38 7.27 9.41 7.40
C GLN A 38 6.57 10.76 7.70
N PRO A 39 6.76 11.78 6.84
CA PRO A 39 6.09 13.07 6.99
C PRO A 39 4.57 12.96 6.82
N GLU A 40 3.82 13.90 7.40
CA GLU A 40 2.36 13.96 7.25
C GLU A 40 1.97 14.43 5.84
N PRO A 41 1.02 13.78 5.13
CA PRO A 41 0.21 12.66 5.60
C PRO A 41 0.93 11.31 5.60
N LYS A 42 0.86 10.59 6.74
CA LYS A 42 1.48 9.28 6.86
C LYS A 42 0.92 8.30 5.83
N PRO A 43 1.78 7.56 5.10
CA PRO A 43 1.32 6.61 4.11
C PRO A 43 0.58 5.45 4.79
N SER A 44 -0.52 5.01 4.17
CA SER A 44 -1.19 3.78 4.60
C SER A 44 -0.28 2.56 4.35
N ARG A 45 -0.46 1.46 5.10
CA ARG A 45 0.33 0.22 4.90
C ARG A 45 0.42 -0.22 3.43
N PRO A 46 -0.67 -0.23 2.63
CA PRO A 46 -0.57 -0.55 1.21
C PRO A 46 0.26 0.44 0.38
N GLU A 47 0.29 1.72 0.73
CA GLU A 47 1.14 2.71 0.03
C GLU A 47 2.61 2.54 0.42
N ALA A 48 2.87 2.42 1.72
CA ALA A 48 4.20 2.16 2.25
C ALA A 48 4.83 0.93 1.58
N ILE A 49 4.06 -0.16 1.43
CA ILE A 49 4.52 -1.36 0.73
C ILE A 49 4.81 -1.10 -0.76
N ARG A 50 3.99 -0.29 -1.44
CA ARG A 50 4.23 0.05 -2.86
C ARG A 50 5.50 0.88 -3.02
N GLU A 51 5.69 1.89 -2.19
CA GLU A 51 6.89 2.73 -2.20
C GLU A 51 8.14 1.89 -1.94
N ALA A 52 8.14 1.10 -0.85
CA ALA A 52 9.24 0.21 -0.51
C ALA A 52 9.54 -0.80 -1.64
N LEU A 53 8.51 -1.35 -2.28
CA LEU A 53 8.67 -2.26 -3.41
C LEU A 53 9.29 -1.55 -4.62
N THR A 54 8.79 -0.37 -4.98
CA THR A 54 9.32 0.43 -6.10
C THR A 54 10.78 0.81 -5.85
N GLU A 55 11.12 1.28 -4.66
CA GLU A 55 12.49 1.64 -4.29
C GLU A 55 13.43 0.42 -4.32
N HIS A 56 13.00 -0.71 -3.74
CA HIS A 56 13.77 -1.94 -3.72
C HIS A 56 14.05 -2.47 -5.13
N LEU A 57 13.04 -2.47 -6.01
CA LEU A 57 13.18 -2.91 -7.40
C LEU A 57 14.06 -1.96 -8.21
N LYS A 58 13.90 -0.65 -8.02
CA LYS A 58 14.73 0.37 -8.67
C LYS A 58 16.20 0.23 -8.25
N ALA A 59 16.47 0.00 -6.96
CA ALA A 59 17.82 -0.23 -6.45
C ALA A 59 18.47 -1.49 -7.06
N LYS A 60 17.67 -2.48 -7.46
CA LYS A 60 18.11 -3.68 -8.18
C LYS A 60 18.18 -3.51 -9.71
N GLY A 61 17.86 -2.34 -10.23
CA GLY A 61 17.88 -2.05 -11.67
C GLY A 61 16.65 -2.57 -12.43
N TYR A 62 15.49 -2.67 -11.76
CA TYR A 62 14.21 -2.98 -12.40
C TYR A 62 13.31 -1.73 -12.47
N PRO A 63 12.54 -1.54 -13.56
CA PRO A 63 12.55 -2.34 -14.79
C PRO A 63 13.87 -2.16 -15.56
N LYS A 64 14.34 -3.25 -16.18
CA LYS A 64 15.42 -3.17 -17.15
C LYS A 64 14.98 -2.40 -18.38
#